data_AF-K1YWP6-F1
#
_entry.id   AF-K1YWP6-F1
#
_cell.length_a   1.000
_cell.length_b   1.000
_cell.length_c   1.000
_cell.angle_alpha   90.00
_cell.angle_beta   90.00
_cell.angle_gamma   90.00
#
_symmetry.space_group_name_H-M   'P 1'
#
loop_
_entity.id
_entity.type
_entity.pdbx_description
1 polymer ?
#
loop_
_entity_poly.entity_id
_entity_poly.type
_entity_poly.pdbx_seq_one_letter_code
_entity_poly.pdbx_strand_id
1 'polypeptide(L)'
;MKKLFFQILFFICILGKSTILLAGSTEVLDFETMRSLKENMDVFYVDIIKIQEKLQDQDKADWDAIYKLLGEMQQTVLEMELKDKKKIYHVYTDQLYELVRGLRKMASRKDEKITDKFEAMTNACFGCHATHRRPDVKINNQKSANL
;
A
#
# COMPACT_ATOMS: atom_id res chain seq x y z
N MET A 1 -4.07 -56.68 1.98
CA MET A 1 -3.24 -55.91 1.04
C MET A 1 -4.09 -54.87 0.33
N LYS A 2 -4.26 -53.68 0.91
CA LYS A 2 -5.03 -52.55 0.34
C LYS A 2 -4.47 -51.23 0.90
N LYS A 3 -3.28 -50.83 0.47
CA LYS A 3 -2.70 -49.49 0.67
C LYS A 3 -1.61 -49.26 -0.37
N LEU A 4 -1.95 -48.93 -1.61
CA LEU A 4 -0.96 -48.47 -2.59
C LEU A 4 -1.57 -47.71 -3.79
N PHE A 5 -2.59 -46.87 -3.58
CA PHE A 5 -3.22 -46.11 -4.67
C PHE A 5 -3.58 -44.65 -4.29
N PHE A 6 -2.79 -44.01 -3.42
CA PHE A 6 -3.12 -42.65 -2.94
C PHE A 6 -1.94 -41.67 -2.98
N GLN A 7 -1.00 -41.83 -3.91
CA GLN A 7 0.18 -40.94 -4.02
C GLN A 7 0.52 -40.45 -5.44
N ILE A 8 -0.38 -40.58 -6.42
CA ILE A 8 -0.14 -40.06 -7.80
C ILE A 8 -1.20 -39.01 -8.17
N LEU A 9 -1.58 -38.17 -7.21
CA LEU A 9 -2.38 -36.95 -7.48
C LEU A 9 -1.92 -35.75 -6.65
N PHE A 10 -0.63 -35.71 -6.28
CA PHE A 10 -0.04 -34.63 -5.49
C PHE A 10 1.17 -33.96 -6.15
N PHE A 11 1.42 -34.24 -7.44
CA PHE A 11 2.62 -33.80 -8.17
C PHE A 11 2.33 -33.03 -9.47
N ILE A 12 1.18 -32.34 -9.56
CA ILE A 12 0.87 -31.42 -10.69
C ILE A 12 0.83 -29.94 -10.24
N CYS A 13 1.07 -29.62 -8.96
CA CYS A 13 0.93 -28.25 -8.45
C CYS A 13 2.26 -27.48 -8.23
N ILE A 14 3.43 -28.01 -8.60
CA ILE A 14 4.74 -27.37 -8.22
C ILE A 14 5.56 -26.87 -9.42
N LEU A 15 5.00 -26.82 -10.63
CA LEU A 15 5.74 -26.30 -11.81
C LEU A 15 4.94 -25.29 -12.65
N GLY A 16 3.97 -24.61 -12.04
CA GLY A 16 3.50 -23.33 -12.54
C GLY A 16 4.57 -22.29 -12.27
N LYS A 17 5.47 -22.08 -13.22
CA LYS A 17 6.43 -20.97 -13.25
C LYS A 17 5.70 -19.65 -13.08
N SER A 18 5.55 -19.18 -11.84
CA SER A 18 5.31 -17.78 -11.55
C SER A 18 6.61 -17.02 -11.75
N THR A 19 7.03 -16.87 -13.01
CA THR A 19 7.87 -15.74 -13.39
C THR A 19 7.02 -14.50 -13.22
N ILE A 20 6.97 -13.98 -11.99
CA ILE A 20 6.62 -12.59 -11.74
C ILE A 20 7.77 -11.80 -12.37
N LEU A 21 7.64 -11.49 -13.66
CA LEU A 21 8.38 -10.40 -14.25
C LEU A 21 7.91 -9.14 -13.49
N LEU A 22 8.72 -8.68 -12.54
CA LEU A 22 8.76 -7.27 -12.16
C LEU A 22 9.27 -6.49 -13.37
N ALA A 23 8.43 -6.38 -14.40
CA ALA A 23 8.59 -5.37 -15.42
C ALA A 23 8.22 -4.05 -14.74
N GLY A 24 9.19 -3.44 -14.06
CA GLY A 24 9.09 -2.04 -13.66
C GLY A 24 8.82 -1.25 -14.94
N SER A 25 7.61 -0.68 -15.05
CA SER A 25 7.25 0.09 -16.23
C SER A 25 8.24 1.24 -16.37
N THR A 26 8.87 1.37 -17.53
CA THR A 26 9.68 2.55 -17.87
C THR A 26 8.79 3.74 -18.22
N GLU A 27 7.47 3.63 -18.01
CA GLU A 27 6.52 4.69 -18.30
C GLU A 27 6.67 5.79 -17.27
N VAL A 28 7.12 6.94 -17.75
CA VAL A 28 7.19 8.16 -16.95
C VAL A 28 5.81 8.80 -16.95
N LEU A 29 5.36 9.21 -15.77
CA LEU A 29 4.16 10.02 -15.60
C LEU A 29 4.47 11.45 -15.98
N ASP A 30 3.48 12.13 -16.56
CA ASP A 30 3.59 13.57 -16.76
C ASP A 30 3.63 14.31 -15.41
N PHE A 31 4.16 15.53 -15.43
CA PHE A 31 4.36 16.32 -14.21
C PHE A 31 3.05 16.64 -13.48
N GLU A 32 1.95 16.86 -14.20
CA GLU A 32 0.66 17.18 -13.60
C GLU A 32 0.09 15.97 -12.84
N THR A 33 0.16 14.79 -13.45
CA THR A 33 -0.24 13.54 -12.79
C THR A 33 0.61 13.26 -11.56
N MET A 34 1.94 13.39 -11.65
CA MET A 34 2.84 13.21 -10.49
C MET A 34 2.54 14.17 -9.35
N ARG A 35 2.32 15.45 -9.66
CA ARG A 35 1.99 16.48 -8.67
C ARG A 35 0.66 16.19 -7.99
N SER A 36 -0.38 15.86 -8.75
CA SER A 36 -1.69 15.54 -8.18
C SER A 36 -1.65 14.28 -7.30
N LEU A 37 -0.89 13.26 -7.69
CA LEU A 37 -0.69 12.07 -6.85
C LEU A 37 0.03 12.44 -5.54
N LYS A 38 1.05 13.29 -5.60
CA LYS A 38 1.78 13.76 -4.42
C LYS A 38 0.89 14.54 -3.46
N GLU A 39 0.04 15.43 -3.97
CA GLU A 39 -0.92 16.20 -3.17
C GLU A 39 -1.89 15.26 -2.42
N ASN A 40 -2.45 14.25 -3.09
CA ASN A 40 -3.31 13.26 -2.44
C ASN A 40 -2.56 12.40 -1.41
N MET A 41 -1.31 12.04 -1.68
CA MET A 41 -0.47 11.32 -0.69
C MET A 41 -0.21 12.16 0.56
N ASP A 42 -0.04 13.48 0.43
CA ASP A 42 0.14 14.37 1.57
C ASP A 42 -1.13 14.48 2.43
N VAL A 43 -2.30 14.58 1.79
CA VAL A 43 -3.60 14.53 2.48
C VAL A 43 -3.74 13.21 3.24
N PHE A 44 -3.49 12.08 2.56
CA PHE A 44 -3.56 10.76 3.15
C PHE A 44 -2.65 10.61 4.38
N TYR A 45 -1.41 11.11 4.30
CA TYR A 45 -0.46 11.10 5.40
C TYR A 45 -0.93 11.92 6.61
N VAL A 46 -1.48 13.11 6.36
CA VAL A 46 -2.04 13.97 7.42
C VAL A 46 -3.20 13.27 8.14
N ASP A 47 -4.04 12.54 7.42
CA ASP A 47 -5.16 11.83 8.04
C ASP A 47 -4.71 10.63 8.89
N ILE A 48 -3.62 9.95 8.52
CA ILE A 48 -2.99 8.94 9.39
C ILE A 48 -2.61 9.56 10.73
N ILE A 49 -1.94 10.71 10.72
CA ILE A 49 -1.50 11.40 11.95
C ILE A 49 -2.72 11.73 12.82
N LYS A 50 -3.76 12.35 12.25
CA LYS A 50 -4.98 12.70 12.99
C LYS A 50 -5.64 11.48 13.64
N ILE A 51 -5.66 10.33 12.96
CA ILE A 51 -6.23 9.10 13.53
C ILE A 51 -5.33 8.57 14.65
N GLN A 52 -4.01 8.56 14.47
CA GLN A 52 -3.06 8.12 15.49
C GLN A 52 -3.15 9.00 16.76
N GLU A 53 -3.29 10.32 16.61
CA GLU A 53 -3.53 11.24 17.73
C GLU A 53 -4.82 10.89 18.50
N LYS A 54 -5.91 10.58 17.78
CA LYS A 54 -7.19 10.18 18.38
C LYS A 54 -7.15 8.80 19.04
N LEU A 55 -6.19 7.96 18.68
CA LEU A 55 -5.99 6.62 19.24
C LEU A 55 -4.94 6.59 20.37
N GLN A 56 -4.31 7.72 20.73
CA GLN A 56 -3.30 7.77 21.80
C GLN A 56 -3.84 7.29 23.16
N ASP A 57 -5.11 7.58 23.46
CA ASP A 57 -5.83 7.10 24.63
C ASP A 57 -7.12 6.42 24.15
N GLN A 58 -7.05 5.11 23.88
CA GLN A 58 -8.16 4.37 23.26
C GLN A 58 -9.44 4.37 24.11
N ASP A 59 -9.32 4.42 25.44
CA ASP A 59 -10.46 4.48 26.36
C ASP A 59 -11.28 5.76 26.18
N LYS A 60 -10.65 6.84 25.68
CA LYS A 60 -11.27 8.13 25.39
C LYS A 60 -11.36 8.44 23.90
N ALA A 61 -11.09 7.45 23.04
CA ALA A 61 -11.07 7.67 21.60
C ALA A 61 -12.45 8.06 21.07
N ASP A 62 -12.47 9.12 20.27
CA ASP A 62 -13.65 9.51 19.48
C ASP A 62 -13.76 8.60 18.25
N TRP A 63 -14.37 7.44 18.46
CA TRP A 63 -14.53 6.39 17.44
C TRP A 63 -15.31 6.86 16.21
N ASP A 64 -16.25 7.79 16.36
CA ASP A 64 -17.02 8.32 15.24
C ASP A 64 -16.15 9.25 14.38
N ALA A 65 -15.34 10.10 15.01
CA ALA A 65 -14.35 10.91 14.30
C ALA A 65 -13.29 10.04 13.59
N ILE A 66 -12.83 8.96 14.22
CA ILE A 66 -11.90 7.99 13.61
C ILE A 66 -12.56 7.32 12.40
N TYR A 67 -13.80 6.83 12.54
CA TYR A 67 -14.54 6.22 11.44
C TYR A 67 -14.73 7.17 10.26
N LYS A 68 -15.01 8.45 10.54
CA LYS A 68 -15.14 9.49 9.52
C LYS A 68 -13.82 9.74 8.79
N LEU A 69 -12.72 9.94 9.52
CA LEU A 69 -11.39 10.14 8.95
C LEU A 69 -10.96 8.95 8.08
N LEU A 70 -11.24 7.71 8.50
CA LEU A 70 -10.96 6.52 7.68
C LEU A 70 -11.81 6.49 6.41
N GLY A 71 -13.02 7.05 6.43
CA GLY A 71 -13.83 7.25 5.24
C GLY A 71 -13.25 8.30 4.28
N GLU A 72 -12.73 9.40 4.82
CA GLU A 72 -12.03 10.44 4.06
C GLU A 72 -10.74 9.88 3.42
N MET A 73 -9.93 9.14 4.18
CA MET A 73 -8.75 8.44 3.65
C MET A 73 -9.09 7.48 2.51
N GLN A 74 -10.17 6.70 2.66
CA GLN A 74 -10.62 5.78 1.63
C GLN A 74 -10.97 6.53 0.32
N GLN A 75 -11.60 7.69 0.44
CA GLN A 75 -11.89 8.57 -0.70
C GLN A 75 -10.61 9.11 -1.35
N THR A 76 -9.62 9.52 -0.55
CA THR A 76 -8.31 9.96 -1.07
C THR A 76 -7.60 8.86 -1.87
N VAL A 77 -7.68 7.59 -1.44
CA VAL A 77 -7.11 6.47 -2.20
C VAL A 77 -7.79 6.29 -3.55
N LEU A 78 -9.13 6.38 -3.61
CA LEU A 78 -9.87 6.33 -4.87
C LEU A 78 -9.48 7.49 -5.80
N GLU A 79 -9.24 8.67 -5.24
CA GLU A 79 -8.76 9.81 -6.02
C GLU A 79 -7.36 9.56 -6.57
N MET A 80 -6.45 8.93 -5.82
CA MET A 80 -5.15 8.51 -6.33
C MET A 80 -5.29 7.54 -7.52
N GLU A 81 -6.18 6.55 -7.43
CA GLU A 81 -6.45 5.61 -8.54
C GLU A 81 -6.97 6.31 -9.80
N LEU A 82 -7.89 7.25 -9.63
CA LEU A 82 -8.43 8.02 -10.75
C LEU A 82 -7.37 8.89 -11.44
N LYS A 83 -6.38 9.37 -10.69
CA LYS A 83 -5.26 10.15 -11.23
C LYS A 83 -4.21 9.25 -11.88
N ASP A 84 -4.04 8.02 -11.42
CA ASP A 84 -3.17 7.01 -12.02
C ASP A 84 -3.79 6.38 -13.29
N LYS A 85 -4.00 7.19 -14.33
CA LYS A 85 -4.62 6.76 -15.59
C LYS A 85 -3.89 5.59 -16.28
N LYS A 86 -2.57 5.48 -16.04
CA LYS A 86 -1.72 4.43 -16.58
C LYS A 86 -1.68 3.17 -15.70
N LYS A 87 -2.33 3.21 -14.54
CA LYS A 87 -2.38 2.12 -13.55
C LYS A 87 -0.99 1.66 -13.11
N ILE A 88 -0.03 2.57 -13.00
CA ILE A 88 1.33 2.27 -12.55
C ILE A 88 1.34 1.86 -11.07
N TYR A 89 0.48 2.47 -10.26
CA TYR A 89 0.39 2.30 -8.81
C TYR A 89 -0.78 1.42 -8.35
N HIS A 90 -1.64 0.95 -9.27
CA HIS A 90 -2.92 0.31 -8.91
C HIS A 90 -2.80 -0.82 -7.87
N VAL A 91 -1.78 -1.68 -7.98
CA VAL A 91 -1.56 -2.78 -7.01
C VAL A 91 -1.44 -2.25 -5.58
N TYR A 92 -0.78 -1.10 -5.42
CA TYR A 92 -0.56 -0.48 -4.12
C TYR A 92 -1.78 0.28 -3.63
N THR A 93 -2.49 0.99 -4.52
CA THR A 93 -3.71 1.72 -4.14
C THR A 93 -4.86 0.77 -3.80
N ASP A 94 -5.02 -0.34 -4.55
CA ASP A 94 -5.98 -1.40 -4.25
C ASP A 94 -5.71 -1.99 -2.85
N GLN A 95 -4.44 -2.28 -2.55
CA GLN A 95 -4.03 -2.77 -1.24
C GLN A 95 -4.30 -1.75 -0.13
N LEU A 96 -3.97 -0.47 -0.34
CA LEU A 96 -4.24 0.61 0.60
C LEU A 96 -5.74 0.74 0.87
N TYR A 97 -6.56 0.69 -0.18
CA TYR A 97 -8.01 0.79 -0.09
C TYR A 97 -8.60 -0.31 0.81
N GLU A 98 -8.22 -1.57 0.60
CA GLU A 98 -8.72 -2.66 1.43
C GLU A 98 -8.23 -2.58 2.88
N LEU A 99 -7.00 -2.13 3.11
CA LEU A 99 -6.47 -1.89 4.47
C LEU A 99 -7.27 -0.81 5.20
N VAL A 100 -7.51 0.34 4.54
CA VAL A 100 -8.30 1.44 5.11
C VAL A 100 -9.74 1.01 5.34
N ARG A 101 -10.35 0.27 4.41
CA ARG A 101 -11.69 -0.31 4.57
C ARG A 101 -11.76 -1.25 5.79
N GLY A 102 -10.72 -2.08 5.98
CA GLY A 102 -10.57 -2.94 7.15
C GLY A 102 -10.52 -2.15 8.45
N LEU A 103 -9.67 -1.13 8.52
CA LEU A 103 -9.56 -0.22 9.67
C LEU A 103 -10.90 0.46 9.95
N ARG A 104 -11.61 0.92 8.91
CA ARG A 104 -12.92 1.56 9.06
C ARG A 104 -13.96 0.64 9.68
N LYS A 105 -13.96 -0.65 9.29
CA LYS A 105 -14.82 -1.67 9.90
C LYS A 105 -14.43 -1.97 11.35
N MET A 106 -13.15 -1.86 11.70
CA MET A 106 -12.69 -1.97 13.08
C MET A 106 -13.15 -0.78 13.93
N ALA A 107 -13.01 0.44 13.41
CA ALA A 107 -13.48 1.66 14.06
C ALA A 107 -15.00 1.64 14.30
N SER A 108 -15.81 1.18 13.34
CA SER A 108 -17.26 1.07 13.52
C SER A 108 -17.68 0.07 14.61
N ARG A 109 -16.79 -0.84 15.00
CA ARG A 109 -16.98 -1.80 16.08
C ARG A 109 -16.22 -1.44 17.35
N LYS A 110 -15.53 -0.29 17.36
CA LYS A 110 -14.66 0.15 18.46
C LYS A 110 -13.63 -0.92 18.85
N ASP A 111 -13.04 -1.54 17.83
CA ASP A 111 -12.09 -2.64 18.00
C ASP A 111 -10.72 -2.07 18.42
N GLU A 112 -10.38 -2.23 19.69
CA GLU A 112 -9.12 -1.74 20.32
C GLU A 112 -7.85 -2.26 19.61
N LYS A 113 -7.95 -3.38 18.88
CA LYS A 113 -6.83 -3.92 18.08
C LYS A 113 -6.59 -3.15 16.78
N ILE A 114 -7.29 -2.04 16.55
CA ILE A 114 -7.13 -1.22 15.34
C ILE A 114 -5.69 -0.71 15.19
N THR A 115 -4.99 -0.42 16.28
CA THR A 115 -3.58 0.02 16.27
C THR A 115 -2.64 -1.02 15.66
N ASP A 116 -2.89 -2.31 15.90
CA ASP A 116 -2.08 -3.42 15.38
C ASP A 116 -2.14 -3.52 13.84
N LYS A 117 -3.12 -2.87 13.21
CA LYS A 117 -3.32 -2.90 11.76
C LYS A 117 -2.68 -1.72 11.02
N PHE A 118 -2.19 -0.70 11.73
CA PHE A 118 -1.47 0.41 11.11
C PHE A 118 -0.15 -0.02 10.48
N GLU A 119 0.55 -1.00 11.05
CA GLU A 119 1.81 -1.51 10.49
C GLU A 119 1.65 -2.01 9.05
N ALA A 120 0.57 -2.76 8.78
CA ALA A 120 0.29 -3.26 7.43
C ALA A 120 0.06 -2.12 6.42
N MET A 121 -0.60 -1.04 6.84
CA MET A 121 -0.80 0.16 6.03
C MET A 121 0.53 0.89 5.77
N THR A 122 1.36 1.08 6.81
CA THR A 122 2.69 1.68 6.66
C THR A 122 3.58 0.86 5.72
N ASN A 123 3.52 -0.47 5.79
CA ASN A 123 4.27 -1.35 4.89
C ASN A 123 3.81 -1.22 3.43
N ALA A 124 2.51 -1.04 3.18
CA ALA A 124 2.00 -0.79 1.83
C ALA A 124 2.46 0.58 1.29
N CYS A 125 2.44 1.63 2.11
CA CYS A 125 3.03 2.94 1.76
C CYS A 125 4.52 2.80 1.40
N PHE A 126 5.30 2.11 2.25
CA PHE A 126 6.72 1.89 2.04
C PHE A 126 7.00 1.11 0.75
N GLY A 127 6.26 0.03 0.47
CA GLY A 127 6.42 -0.78 -0.74
C GLY A 127 6.23 0.03 -2.02
N CYS A 128 5.22 0.90 -2.05
CA CYS A 128 5.01 1.81 -3.18
C CYS A 128 6.16 2.80 -3.34
N HIS A 129 6.58 3.45 -2.24
CA HIS A 129 7.69 4.40 -2.26
C HIS A 129 9.02 3.74 -2.65
N ALA A 130 9.34 2.57 -2.14
CA ALA A 130 10.58 1.86 -2.46
C ALA A 130 10.64 1.45 -3.95
N THR A 131 9.50 1.16 -4.55
CA THR A 131 9.41 0.74 -5.96
C THR A 131 9.50 1.92 -6.92
N HIS A 132 8.91 3.07 -6.58
CA HIS A 132 8.70 4.15 -7.53
C HIS A 132 9.42 5.45 -7.20
N ARG A 133 9.81 5.66 -5.94
CA ARG A 133 10.69 6.78 -5.59
C ARG A 133 12.10 6.34 -5.96
N ARG A 134 12.74 7.05 -6.89
CA ARG A 134 14.18 6.86 -7.12
C ARG A 134 14.88 7.03 -5.78
N PRO A 135 15.73 6.09 -5.35
CA PRO A 135 16.47 6.28 -4.12
C PRO A 135 17.28 7.58 -4.25
N ASP A 136 17.31 8.38 -3.19
CA ASP A 136 18.06 9.65 -3.10
C ASP A 136 19.60 9.42 -3.13
N VAL A 137 20.05 8.28 -3.69
CA VAL A 137 21.44 7.93 -3.92
C VAL A 137 21.94 8.79 -5.06
N LYS A 138 22.68 9.83 -4.69
CA LYS A 138 23.60 10.54 -5.57
C LYS A 138 24.29 9.52 -6.47
N ILE A 139 24.02 9.60 -7.77
CA ILE A 139 24.99 9.12 -8.76
C ILE A 139 26.19 10.03 -8.56
N ASN A 140 27.09 9.65 -7.64
CA ASN A 140 28.44 10.16 -7.67
C ASN A 140 28.97 9.65 -9.01
N ASN A 141 28.95 10.53 -10.00
CA ASN A 141 29.79 10.44 -11.18
C ASN A 141 31.23 10.44 -10.68
N GLN A 142 31.69 9.30 -10.15
CA GLN A 142 33.09 8.96 -10.22
C GLN A 142 33.36 8.85 -11.72
N LYS A 143 33.83 9.97 -12.27
CA LYS A 143 34.81 9.98 -13.35
C LYS A 143 35.78 8.84 -13.05
N SER A 144 35.59 7.70 -13.69
CA SER A 144 36.68 6.81 -14.01
C SER A 144 37.56 7.60 -14.98
N ALA A 145 38.51 8.34 -14.41
CA ALA A 145 39.70 8.77 -15.10
C ALA A 145 40.31 7.52 -15.73
N ASN A 146 40.29 7.47 -17.06
CA ASN A 146 41.19 6.67 -17.88
C ASN A 146 41.10 7.19 -19.31
N LEU A 147 41.98 8.15 -19.60
CA LEU A 147 42.70 8.49 -20.83
C LEU A 147 42.87 10.01 -20.94
#